data_AF-A0A0B3BFT2-F1
#
_entry.id   AF-A0A0B3BFT2-F1
#
_cell.length_a   1.000
_cell.length_b   1.000
_cell.length_c   1.000
_cell.angle_alpha   90.00
_cell.angle_beta   90.00
_cell.angle_gamma   90.00
#
_symmetry.space_group_name_H-M   'P 1'
#
loop_
_entity.id
_entity.type
_entity.pdbx_description
1 polymer ?
#
loop_
_entity_poly.entity_id
_entity_poly.type
_entity_poly.pdbx_seq_one_letter_code
_entity_poly.pdbx_strand_id
1 'polypeptide(L)'
;MAKFCSEDCKALCDFCKYYRDFKMDMGLNSAELENKGYCIKREMVVERDESCSDFICFNLEFQKRKIVINTCFGGFELSDLGFKRLLELQNKEFYMYNYVFDTHERDFKYIKINEVGKLPVVFSKKDFGNSTDDIPADDIWYEYEEISSLSRDGSILVQVVEELKDKASGKFSSLEIVEIPADIDWEIESDRGKEWVVEKHKKWGKDL
;
A
#
# COMPACT_ATOMS: atom_id res chain seq x y z
N MET A 1 5.12 49.18 -2.90
CA MET A 1 3.82 48.47 -2.98
C MET A 1 3.85 47.35 -1.95
N ALA A 2 3.08 47.49 -0.87
CA ALA A 2 2.95 46.43 0.12
C ALA A 2 2.02 45.34 -0.45
N LYS A 3 2.54 44.13 -0.64
CA LYS A 3 1.70 42.96 -0.95
C LYS A 3 1.01 42.53 0.35
N PHE A 4 -0.31 42.52 0.34
CA PHE A 4 -1.10 41.99 1.45
C PHE A 4 -0.88 40.48 1.54
N CYS A 5 -0.54 39.99 2.74
CA CYS A 5 -0.59 38.57 3.09
C CYS A 5 -2.05 38.09 3.04
N SER A 6 -2.31 36.92 2.47
CA SER A 6 -3.62 36.26 2.56
C SER A 6 -3.98 35.95 4.03
N GLU A 7 -5.26 35.83 4.35
CA GLU A 7 -5.72 35.52 5.72
C GLU A 7 -5.17 34.16 6.21
N ASP A 8 -4.97 33.21 5.29
CA ASP A 8 -4.35 31.91 5.57
C ASP A 8 -2.89 32.03 6.03
N CYS A 9 -2.14 33.01 5.50
CA CYS A 9 -0.76 33.30 5.93
C CYS A 9 -0.69 33.87 7.36
N LYS A 10 -1.75 34.55 7.85
CA LYS A 10 -1.77 35.07 9.23
C LYS A 10 -1.97 33.94 10.25
N ALA A 11 -2.90 33.02 9.99
CA ALA A 11 -3.17 31.90 10.89
C ALA A 11 -1.96 30.97 11.08
N LEU A 12 -1.20 30.72 10.00
CA LEU A 12 0.03 29.92 10.03
C LEU A 12 1.19 30.63 10.77
N CYS A 13 1.27 31.97 10.66
CA CYS A 13 2.24 32.77 11.41
C CYS A 13 1.97 32.77 12.92
N ASP A 14 0.70 32.81 13.33
CA ASP A 14 0.30 32.78 14.74
C ASP A 14 0.62 31.42 15.39
N PHE A 15 0.47 30.32 14.66
CA PHE A 15 0.83 28.98 15.13
C PHE A 15 2.36 28.79 15.25
N CYS A 16 3.14 29.28 14.28
CA CYS A 16 4.61 29.26 14.35
C CYS A 16 5.16 30.15 15.47
N LYS A 17 4.55 31.30 15.74
CA LYS A 17 4.86 32.12 16.92
C LYS A 17 4.54 31.37 18.19
N TYR A 18 3.35 30.79 18.31
CA TYR A 18 2.94 30.03 19.49
C TYR A 18 3.91 28.88 19.80
N TYR A 19 4.38 28.13 18.80
CA TYR A 19 5.32 27.02 19.01
C TYR A 19 6.74 27.49 19.36
N ARG A 20 7.18 28.63 18.81
CA ARG A 20 8.47 29.25 19.13
C ARG A 20 8.46 29.85 20.54
N ASP A 21 7.38 30.55 20.88
CA ASP A 21 7.16 31.18 22.18
C ASP A 21 6.96 30.09 23.25
N PHE A 22 6.27 28.98 22.96
CA PHE A 22 6.13 27.83 23.86
C PHE A 22 7.48 27.15 24.18
N LYS A 23 8.39 27.05 23.19
CA LYS A 23 9.76 26.56 23.43
C LYS A 23 10.61 27.56 24.22
N MET A 24 10.44 28.87 24.02
CA MET A 24 11.21 29.89 24.75
C MET A 24 10.72 30.10 26.19
N ASP A 25 9.40 30.07 26.44
CA ASP A 25 8.81 30.28 27.76
C ASP A 25 9.06 29.12 28.73
N MET A 26 9.24 27.89 28.22
CA MET A 26 9.56 26.74 29.08
C MET A 26 11.06 26.60 29.38
N GLY A 27 11.95 27.24 28.62
CA GLY A 27 13.41 27.12 28.81
C GLY A 27 13.94 25.69 28.63
N LEU A 28 13.15 24.78 28.04
CA LEU A 28 13.47 23.36 27.91
C LEU A 28 14.08 23.06 26.54
N ASN A 29 15.12 22.25 26.53
CA ASN A 29 15.71 21.73 25.30
C ASN A 29 14.91 20.53 24.75
N SER A 30 15.22 20.12 23.52
CA SER A 30 14.51 19.03 22.82
C SER A 30 14.48 17.71 23.61
N ALA A 31 15.53 17.38 24.36
CA ALA A 31 15.59 16.16 25.16
C ALA A 31 14.70 16.22 26.41
N GLU A 32 14.52 17.41 27.00
CA GLU A 32 13.61 17.62 28.14
C GLU A 32 12.14 17.58 27.73
N LEU A 33 11.82 17.97 26.48
CA LEU A 33 10.49 17.85 25.90
C LEU A 33 10.14 16.39 25.57
N GLU A 34 11.08 15.62 25.01
CA GLU A 34 10.93 14.18 24.77
C GLU A 34 10.70 13.40 26.09
N ASN A 35 11.46 13.71 27.15
CA ASN A 35 11.28 13.11 28.48
C ASN A 35 9.93 13.43 29.14
N LYS A 36 9.26 14.51 28.71
CA LYS A 36 7.91 14.87 29.16
C LYS A 36 6.80 14.32 28.25
N GLY A 37 7.15 13.49 27.26
CA GLY A 37 6.20 12.82 26.38
C GLY A 37 5.76 13.62 25.16
N TYR A 38 6.44 14.72 24.83
CA TYR A 38 6.17 15.47 23.59
C TYR A 38 6.89 14.82 22.41
N CYS A 39 6.15 14.52 21.34
CA CYS A 39 6.68 13.85 20.16
C CYS A 39 7.40 14.84 19.23
N ILE A 40 8.74 14.82 19.23
CA ILE A 40 9.56 15.60 18.28
C ILE A 40 9.94 14.65 17.13
N LYS A 41 9.11 14.54 16.09
CA LYS A 41 9.50 13.81 14.88
C LYS A 41 10.68 14.52 14.22
N ARG A 42 11.82 13.82 14.17
CA ARG A 42 13.05 14.24 13.50
C ARG A 42 12.86 14.26 11.98
N GLU A 43 13.64 15.16 11.37
CA GLU A 43 13.86 15.41 9.94
C GLU A 43 12.81 16.27 9.22
N MET A 44 12.96 17.59 9.39
CA MET A 44 12.60 18.59 8.38
C MET A 44 13.70 18.61 7.30
N VAL A 45 13.36 18.28 6.06
CA VAL A 45 14.23 18.58 4.91
C VAL A 45 14.07 20.06 4.58
N VAL A 46 15.15 20.83 4.70
CA VAL A 46 15.18 22.28 4.49
C VAL A 46 15.80 22.57 3.12
N GLU A 47 14.98 22.91 2.13
CA GLU A 47 15.49 23.56 0.91
C GLU A 47 15.44 25.08 1.09
N ARG A 48 16.59 25.74 0.92
CA ARG A 48 16.70 27.21 0.96
C ARG A 48 16.27 27.78 -0.39
N ASP A 49 15.20 28.55 -0.39
CA ASP A 49 14.95 29.55 -1.43
C ASP A 49 15.65 30.86 -1.01
N GLU A 50 16.70 31.24 -1.73
CA GLU A 50 17.52 32.44 -1.45
C GLU A 50 16.77 33.76 -1.69
N SER A 51 15.52 33.71 -2.18
CA SER A 51 14.73 34.91 -2.48
C SER A 51 13.81 35.39 -1.35
N CYS A 52 13.66 34.60 -0.27
CA CYS A 52 12.74 34.94 0.83
C CYS A 52 13.52 35.21 2.13
N SER A 53 13.74 36.49 2.43
CA SER A 53 14.22 36.91 3.75
C SER A 53 13.13 36.66 4.79
N ASP A 54 13.38 35.68 5.65
CA ASP A 54 12.61 35.28 6.81
C ASP A 54 11.28 34.55 6.51
N PHE A 55 11.13 33.39 7.16
CA PHE A 55 10.00 32.45 7.18
C PHE A 55 10.03 31.32 6.13
N ILE A 56 10.58 30.19 6.58
CA ILE A 56 10.42 28.86 5.98
C ILE A 56 8.93 28.51 6.06
N CYS A 57 8.24 28.50 4.92
CA CYS A 57 6.91 27.90 4.82
C CYS A 57 7.07 26.39 4.98
N PHE A 58 6.66 25.85 6.13
CA PHE A 58 6.55 24.41 6.31
C PHE A 58 5.37 23.91 5.46
N ASN A 59 5.68 23.31 4.32
CA ASN A 59 4.77 22.34 3.71
C ASN A 59 4.65 21.18 4.70
N LEU A 60 3.64 21.24 5.57
CA LEU A 60 3.13 20.07 6.28
C LEU A 60 2.40 19.21 5.25
N GLU A 61 3.16 18.56 4.35
CA GLU A 61 2.66 17.37 3.70
C GLU A 61 2.51 16.33 4.81
N PHE A 62 1.29 16.21 5.33
CA PHE A 62 0.93 15.11 6.22
C PHE A 62 1.34 13.83 5.49
N GLN A 63 2.31 13.11 6.06
CA GLN A 63 2.73 11.82 5.50
C GLN A 63 1.47 10.98 5.32
N LYS A 64 1.25 10.52 4.09
CA LYS A 64 0.09 9.71 3.75
C LYS A 64 0.48 8.23 3.79
N ARG A 65 -0.46 7.40 4.20
CA ARG A 65 -0.38 5.94 4.11
C ARG A 65 -1.29 5.48 2.99
N LYS A 66 -0.78 4.59 2.14
CA LYS A 66 -1.52 3.95 1.05
C LYS A 66 -2.03 2.60 1.53
N ILE A 67 -3.30 2.33 1.30
CA ILE A 67 -3.95 1.07 1.65
C ILE A 67 -4.64 0.55 0.41
N VAL A 68 -4.39 -0.71 0.06
CA VAL A 68 -5.10 -1.38 -1.03
C VAL A 68 -6.43 -1.92 -0.52
N ILE A 69 -7.51 -1.64 -1.25
CA ILE A 69 -8.87 -2.12 -1.00
C ILE A 69 -9.46 -2.76 -2.26
N ASN A 70 -10.46 -3.62 -2.10
CA ASN A 70 -11.30 -4.10 -3.18
C ASN A 70 -12.61 -3.30 -3.28
N THR A 71 -12.90 -2.73 -4.44
CA THR A 71 -14.12 -1.95 -4.72
C THR A 71 -15.18 -2.76 -5.48
N CYS A 72 -14.91 -4.04 -5.76
CA CYS A 72 -15.85 -4.97 -6.41
C CYS A 72 -16.70 -5.75 -5.39
N PHE A 73 -17.78 -6.37 -5.85
CA PHE A 73 -18.59 -7.29 -5.05
C PHE A 73 -18.00 -8.70 -4.91
N GLY A 74 -16.94 -9.02 -5.66
CA GLY A 74 -16.20 -10.27 -5.46
C GLY A 74 -15.16 -10.15 -4.35
N GLY A 75 -14.20 -11.07 -4.33
CA GLY A 75 -13.15 -11.11 -3.31
C GLY A 75 -11.96 -10.19 -3.61
N PHE A 76 -11.03 -10.13 -2.67
CA PHE A 76 -9.71 -9.54 -2.90
C PHE A 76 -8.80 -10.55 -3.60
N GLU A 77 -8.49 -10.29 -4.85
CA GLU A 77 -7.74 -11.20 -5.73
C GLU A 77 -6.90 -10.36 -6.71
N LEU A 78 -5.63 -10.71 -6.89
CA LEU A 78 -4.75 -10.23 -7.93
C LEU A 78 -5.03 -10.98 -9.24
N SER A 79 -4.77 -10.33 -10.36
CA SER A 79 -4.69 -11.04 -11.64
C SER A 79 -3.43 -11.91 -11.69
N ASP A 80 -3.34 -12.82 -12.66
CA ASP A 80 -2.09 -13.55 -12.94
C ASP A 80 -0.91 -12.59 -13.19
N LEU A 81 -1.14 -11.39 -13.76
CA LEU A 81 -0.10 -10.36 -13.89
C LEU A 81 0.28 -9.76 -12.54
N GLY A 82 -0.71 -9.46 -11.70
CA GLY A 82 -0.51 -8.96 -10.34
C GLY A 82 0.25 -9.95 -9.48
N PHE A 83 -0.12 -11.23 -9.53
CA PHE A 83 0.53 -12.28 -8.76
C PHE A 83 1.94 -12.57 -9.27
N LYS A 84 2.15 -12.61 -10.60
CA LYS A 84 3.51 -12.66 -11.19
C LYS A 84 4.37 -11.53 -10.63
N ARG A 85 3.87 -10.29 -10.65
CA ARG A 85 4.62 -9.12 -10.16
C ARG A 85 4.90 -9.19 -8.66
N LEU A 86 3.95 -9.72 -7.88
CA LEU A 86 4.13 -9.94 -6.45
C LEU A 86 5.31 -10.89 -6.17
N LEU A 87 5.36 -12.04 -6.85
CA LEU A 87 6.43 -13.03 -6.69
C LEU A 87 7.80 -12.46 -7.11
N GLU A 88 7.85 -11.67 -8.19
CA GLU A 88 9.06 -10.95 -8.61
C GLU A 88 9.57 -10.00 -7.52
N LEU A 89 8.71 -9.18 -6.92
CA LEU A 89 9.08 -8.24 -5.86
C LEU A 89 9.51 -8.94 -4.55
N GLN A 90 8.99 -10.14 -4.31
CA GLN A 90 9.40 -11.01 -3.21
C GLN A 90 10.71 -11.79 -3.50
N ASN A 91 11.29 -11.63 -4.70
CA ASN A 91 12.44 -12.42 -5.17
C ASN A 91 12.21 -13.94 -5.10
N LYS A 92 10.99 -14.39 -5.39
CA LYS A 92 10.65 -15.82 -5.46
C LYS A 92 10.92 -16.36 -6.85
N GLU A 93 11.53 -17.54 -6.90
CA GLU A 93 11.63 -18.30 -8.15
C GLU A 93 10.27 -18.93 -8.48
N PHE A 94 9.84 -18.80 -9.73
CA PHE A 94 8.61 -19.41 -10.20
C PHE A 94 8.69 -19.78 -11.69
N TYR A 95 7.85 -20.74 -12.06
CA TYR A 95 7.66 -21.22 -13.42
C TYR A 95 6.17 -21.20 -13.75
N MET A 96 5.80 -20.71 -14.93
CA MET A 96 4.38 -20.53 -15.29
C MET A 96 3.90 -21.65 -16.21
N TYR A 97 2.71 -22.16 -15.94
CA TYR A 97 2.07 -23.22 -16.73
C TYR A 97 0.60 -22.90 -16.99
N ASN A 98 0.10 -23.24 -18.18
CA ASN A 98 -1.34 -23.29 -18.44
C ASN A 98 -1.83 -24.73 -18.39
N TYR A 99 -3.01 -24.97 -17.82
CA TYR A 99 -3.69 -26.25 -17.89
C TYR A 99 -4.56 -26.31 -19.16
N VAL A 100 -4.16 -27.11 -20.13
CA VAL A 100 -4.78 -27.16 -21.47
C VAL A 100 -5.04 -28.59 -21.92
N PHE A 101 -6.06 -28.78 -22.75
CA PHE A 101 -6.36 -30.07 -23.37
C PHE A 101 -5.46 -30.29 -24.60
N ASP A 102 -4.61 -31.31 -24.55
CA ASP A 102 -3.81 -31.76 -25.69
C ASP A 102 -4.66 -32.62 -26.63
N THR A 103 -4.91 -32.11 -27.83
CA THR A 103 -5.75 -32.82 -28.82
C THR A 103 -5.11 -34.08 -29.41
N HIS A 104 -3.79 -34.21 -29.39
CA HIS A 104 -3.08 -35.38 -29.93
C HIS A 104 -3.14 -36.53 -28.93
N GLU A 105 -2.86 -36.24 -27.67
CA GLU A 105 -2.86 -37.24 -26.60
C GLU A 105 -4.25 -37.46 -25.99
N ARG A 106 -5.20 -36.54 -26.29
CA ARG A 106 -6.57 -36.52 -25.75
C ARG A 106 -6.63 -36.50 -24.23
N ASP A 107 -5.71 -35.75 -23.63
CA ASP A 107 -5.61 -35.58 -22.18
C ASP A 107 -5.26 -34.13 -21.83
N PHE A 108 -5.44 -33.75 -20.56
CA PHE A 108 -5.04 -32.43 -20.09
C PHE A 108 -3.58 -32.43 -19.64
N LYS A 109 -2.87 -31.36 -19.98
CA LYS A 109 -1.47 -31.15 -19.60
C LYS A 109 -1.22 -29.74 -19.12
N TYR A 110 -0.22 -29.61 -18.27
CA TYR A 110 0.40 -28.34 -17.95
C TYR A 110 1.44 -28.03 -19.02
N ILE A 111 1.28 -26.93 -19.74
CA ILE A 111 2.24 -26.46 -20.75
C ILE A 111 2.94 -25.20 -20.23
N LYS A 112 4.27 -25.21 -20.25
CA LYS A 112 5.10 -24.10 -19.78
C LYS A 112 4.90 -22.86 -20.66
N ILE A 113 4.77 -21.71 -20.04
CA ILE A 113 4.64 -20.42 -20.71
C ILE A 113 5.66 -19.42 -20.17
N ASN A 114 5.98 -18.41 -20.98
CA ASN A 114 6.90 -17.34 -20.59
C ASN A 114 6.17 -16.01 -20.33
N GLU A 115 4.91 -15.90 -20.75
CA GLU A 115 4.10 -14.69 -20.63
C GLU A 115 2.69 -15.06 -20.17
N VAL A 116 2.10 -14.21 -19.33
CA VAL A 116 0.72 -14.35 -18.88
C VAL A 116 -0.21 -14.05 -20.04
N GLY A 117 -1.07 -15.02 -20.35
CA GLY A 117 -2.00 -14.97 -21.48
C GLY A 117 -3.45 -14.75 -21.06
N LYS A 118 -4.36 -15.39 -21.80
CA LYS A 118 -5.81 -15.36 -21.50
C LYS A 118 -6.29 -16.55 -20.65
N LEU A 119 -5.48 -17.59 -20.56
CA LEU A 119 -5.80 -18.78 -19.78
C LEU A 119 -5.26 -18.60 -18.35
N PRO A 120 -5.92 -19.19 -17.35
CA PRO A 120 -5.42 -19.18 -15.97
C PRO A 120 -4.02 -19.78 -15.89
N VAL A 121 -3.15 -19.11 -15.14
CA VAL A 121 -1.75 -19.50 -14.97
C VAL A 121 -1.54 -20.20 -13.63
N VAL A 122 -0.83 -21.32 -13.65
CA VAL A 122 -0.29 -21.98 -12.45
C VAL A 122 1.16 -21.53 -12.27
N PHE A 123 1.47 -21.02 -11.09
CA PHE A 123 2.81 -20.61 -10.69
C PHE A 123 3.46 -21.73 -9.86
N SER A 124 4.40 -22.45 -10.45
CA SER A 124 5.13 -23.56 -9.82
C SER A 124 6.44 -23.09 -9.19
N LYS A 125 6.81 -23.68 -8.06
CA LYS A 125 8.10 -23.55 -7.35
C LYS A 125 9.24 -24.27 -8.07
N LYS A 126 8.93 -25.19 -8.99
CA LYS A 126 9.90 -26.02 -9.71
C LYS A 126 9.66 -26.01 -11.22
N ASP A 127 10.73 -26.22 -11.97
CA ASP A 127 10.66 -26.45 -13.41
C ASP A 127 10.31 -27.91 -13.70
N PHE A 128 9.15 -28.15 -14.29
CA PHE A 128 8.70 -29.46 -14.77
C PHE A 128 8.98 -29.66 -16.27
N GLY A 129 9.81 -28.80 -16.89
CA GLY A 129 10.09 -28.82 -18.31
C GLY A 129 8.97 -28.18 -19.13
N ASN A 130 8.97 -28.44 -20.45
CA ASN A 130 8.04 -27.79 -21.39
C ASN A 130 6.58 -28.23 -21.19
N SER A 131 6.35 -29.46 -20.70
CA SER A 131 5.03 -29.98 -20.41
C SER A 131 5.09 -31.07 -19.34
N THR A 132 4.06 -31.17 -18.51
CA THR A 132 3.88 -32.23 -17.50
C THR A 132 2.41 -32.59 -17.35
N ASP A 133 2.12 -33.82 -16.92
CA ASP A 133 0.76 -34.30 -16.67
C ASP A 133 0.24 -33.83 -15.30
N ASP A 134 1.16 -33.56 -14.36
CA ASP A 134 0.83 -33.13 -13.00
C ASP A 134 1.84 -32.12 -12.44
N ILE A 135 1.35 -31.24 -11.58
CA ILE A 135 2.15 -30.34 -10.73
C ILE A 135 1.65 -30.56 -9.30
N PRO A 136 2.46 -31.18 -8.40
CA PRO A 136 2.06 -31.42 -7.02
C PRO A 136 1.65 -30.12 -6.32
N ALA A 137 0.58 -30.17 -5.52
CA ALA A 137 0.07 -28.99 -4.81
C ALA A 137 1.12 -28.30 -3.94
N ASP A 138 2.02 -29.05 -3.30
CA ASP A 138 3.12 -28.50 -2.48
C ASP A 138 4.12 -27.68 -3.29
N ASP A 139 4.21 -27.96 -4.59
CA ASP A 139 5.08 -27.26 -5.54
C ASP A 139 4.37 -26.07 -6.21
N ILE A 140 3.15 -25.69 -5.80
CA ILE A 140 2.43 -24.52 -6.32
C ILE A 140 2.57 -23.32 -5.37
N TRP A 141 2.73 -22.13 -5.93
CA TRP A 141 2.51 -20.87 -5.25
C TRP A 141 1.03 -20.52 -5.30
N TYR A 142 0.36 -20.55 -4.14
CA TYR A 142 -1.04 -20.12 -4.04
C TYR A 142 -1.14 -18.65 -3.67
N GLU A 143 -1.81 -17.89 -4.51
CA GLU A 143 -2.01 -16.46 -4.32
C GLU A 143 -2.64 -16.13 -2.96
N TYR A 144 -3.67 -16.88 -2.55
CA TYR A 144 -4.33 -16.68 -1.26
C TYR A 144 -3.36 -16.82 -0.07
N GLU A 145 -2.45 -17.80 -0.11
CA GLU A 145 -1.44 -17.98 0.95
C GLU A 145 -0.51 -16.78 1.01
N GLU A 146 -0.06 -16.31 -0.16
CA GLU A 146 0.83 -15.17 -0.27
C GLU A 146 0.17 -13.88 0.21
N ILE A 147 -1.04 -13.57 -0.28
CA ILE A 147 -1.76 -12.34 0.08
C ILE A 147 -2.21 -12.34 1.53
N SER A 148 -2.65 -13.47 2.09
CA SER A 148 -3.11 -13.55 3.48
C SER A 148 -2.03 -13.17 4.50
N SER A 149 -0.76 -13.28 4.11
CA SER A 149 0.40 -12.88 4.91
C SER A 149 0.80 -11.41 4.75
N LEU A 150 0.26 -10.71 3.75
CA LEU A 150 0.61 -9.33 3.43
C LEU A 150 -0.29 -8.34 4.18
N SER A 151 0.33 -7.27 4.67
CA SER A 151 -0.42 -6.11 5.12
C SER A 151 -1.01 -5.34 3.94
N ARG A 152 -2.19 -4.76 4.13
CA ARG A 152 -2.91 -3.98 3.10
C ARG A 152 -2.25 -2.65 2.76
N ASP A 153 -1.42 -2.15 3.67
CA ASP A 153 -0.52 -1.01 3.48
C ASP A 153 0.93 -1.45 3.22
N GLY A 154 1.16 -2.74 2.98
CA GLY A 154 2.48 -3.28 2.70
C GLY A 154 3.04 -2.71 1.39
N SER A 155 4.29 -2.24 1.44
CA SER A 155 4.94 -1.57 0.30
C SER A 155 4.92 -2.40 -0.98
N ILE A 156 5.08 -3.72 -0.87
CA ILE A 156 5.05 -4.64 -2.02
C ILE A 156 3.66 -4.65 -2.66
N LEU A 157 2.58 -4.84 -1.88
CA LEU A 157 1.23 -4.92 -2.41
C LEU A 157 0.80 -3.58 -3.03
N VAL A 158 1.11 -2.48 -2.36
CA VAL A 158 0.89 -1.12 -2.88
C VAL A 158 1.62 -0.97 -4.22
N GLN A 159 2.90 -1.33 -4.28
CA GLN A 159 3.70 -1.23 -5.50
C GLN A 159 3.11 -2.02 -6.68
N VAL A 160 2.64 -3.26 -6.45
CA VAL A 160 1.97 -4.07 -7.49
C VAL A 160 0.78 -3.32 -8.08
N VAL A 161 -0.08 -2.76 -7.22
CA VAL A 161 -1.31 -2.06 -7.64
C VAL A 161 -0.99 -0.72 -8.31
N GLU A 162 0.03 0.00 -7.84
CA GLU A 162 0.47 1.26 -8.49
C GLU A 162 1.01 1.04 -9.90
N GLU A 163 1.85 0.02 -10.07
CA GLU A 163 2.51 -0.26 -11.35
C GLU A 163 1.53 -0.81 -12.39
N LEU A 164 0.64 -1.72 -11.98
CA LEU A 164 -0.27 -2.41 -12.90
C LEU A 164 -1.64 -1.76 -13.02
N LYS A 165 -2.03 -0.92 -12.06
CA LYS A 165 -3.35 -0.26 -12.00
C LYS A 165 -4.47 -1.30 -12.14
N ASP A 166 -5.43 -1.07 -13.03
CA ASP A 166 -6.55 -1.99 -13.31
C ASP A 166 -6.10 -3.41 -13.65
N LYS A 167 -4.90 -3.59 -14.23
CA LYS A 167 -4.35 -4.91 -14.57
C LYS A 167 -3.91 -5.71 -13.35
N ALA A 168 -3.79 -5.09 -12.17
CA ALA A 168 -3.53 -5.80 -10.93
C ALA A 168 -4.74 -6.63 -10.48
N SER A 169 -5.96 -6.28 -10.91
CA SER A 169 -7.19 -6.88 -10.40
C SER A 169 -7.50 -8.22 -11.05
N GLY A 170 -7.74 -9.24 -10.23
CA GLY A 170 -8.27 -10.53 -10.63
C GLY A 170 -9.67 -10.44 -11.26
N LYS A 171 -10.17 -11.58 -11.75
CA LYS A 171 -11.39 -11.63 -12.57
C LYS A 171 -12.62 -11.07 -11.87
N PHE A 172 -12.68 -11.20 -10.54
CA PHE A 172 -13.82 -10.78 -9.73
C PHE A 172 -13.44 -9.73 -8.68
N SER A 173 -12.33 -9.03 -8.86
CA SER A 173 -11.89 -7.96 -7.97
C SER A 173 -11.72 -6.63 -8.71
N SER A 174 -11.64 -5.55 -7.95
CA SER A 174 -11.28 -4.23 -8.45
C SER A 174 -10.41 -3.57 -7.38
N LEU A 175 -9.09 -3.64 -7.55
CA LEU A 175 -8.14 -3.20 -6.54
C LEU A 175 -7.80 -1.73 -6.70
N GLU A 176 -7.94 -0.97 -5.62
CA GLU A 176 -7.69 0.46 -5.59
C GLU A 176 -6.85 0.86 -4.38
N ILE A 177 -6.12 1.96 -4.49
CA ILE A 177 -5.34 2.54 -3.40
C ILE A 177 -6.08 3.72 -2.82
N VAL A 178 -6.32 3.66 -1.51
CA VAL A 178 -6.82 4.79 -0.71
C VAL A 178 -5.66 5.38 0.07
N GLU A 179 -5.59 6.71 0.10
CA GLU A 179 -4.64 7.45 0.91
C GLU A 179 -5.31 7.96 2.18
N ILE A 180 -4.71 7.68 3.33
CA ILE A 180 -5.14 8.19 4.65
C ILE A 180 -3.97 8.91 5.34
N PRO A 181 -4.21 9.74 6.37
CA PRO A 181 -3.12 10.24 7.22
C PRO A 181 -2.30 9.10 7.85
N ALA A 182 -0.98 9.23 7.91
CA ALA A 182 -0.11 8.15 8.41
C ALA A 182 -0.17 7.96 9.94
N ASP A 183 -0.72 8.93 10.67
CA ASP A 183 -0.80 8.97 12.12
C ASP A 183 -2.12 8.43 12.71
N ILE A 184 -3.04 7.96 11.86
CA ILE A 184 -4.28 7.33 12.32
C ILE A 184 -4.19 5.80 12.29
N ASP A 185 -4.79 5.18 13.30
CA ASP A 185 -5.09 3.75 13.30
C ASP A 185 -6.32 3.51 12.41
N TRP A 186 -6.32 2.40 11.67
CA TRP A 186 -7.35 2.10 10.69
C TRP A 186 -7.74 0.63 10.71
N GLU A 187 -8.92 0.34 10.18
CA GLU A 187 -9.39 -1.01 9.86
C GLU A 187 -10.15 -0.99 8.53
N ILE A 188 -10.32 -2.16 7.92
CA ILE A 188 -11.14 -2.32 6.72
C ILE A 188 -12.51 -2.83 7.16
N GLU A 189 -13.54 -2.12 6.73
CA GLU A 189 -14.91 -2.63 6.74
C GLU A 189 -15.27 -3.11 5.34
N SER A 190 -16.21 -4.06 5.26
CA SER A 190 -16.68 -4.61 3.99
C SER A 190 -18.17 -4.89 4.03
N ASP A 191 -18.85 -4.57 2.93
CA ASP A 191 -20.19 -5.07 2.63
C ASP A 191 -20.17 -5.80 1.29
N ARG A 192 -20.45 -7.11 1.32
CA ARG A 192 -20.48 -7.99 0.14
C ARG A 192 -19.22 -7.85 -0.73
N GLY A 193 -18.04 -7.82 -0.11
CA GLY A 193 -16.76 -7.73 -0.82
C GLY A 193 -16.29 -6.30 -1.12
N LYS A 194 -17.18 -5.31 -1.13
CA LYS A 194 -16.79 -3.90 -1.28
C LYS A 194 -16.20 -3.40 0.02
N GLU A 195 -14.94 -3.03 -0.03
CA GLU A 195 -14.15 -2.58 1.11
C GLU A 195 -14.06 -1.06 1.16
N TRP A 196 -13.97 -0.52 2.37
CA TRP A 196 -13.56 0.87 2.62
C TRP A 196 -12.73 0.93 3.91
N VAL A 197 -11.85 1.93 3.99
CA VAL A 197 -11.01 2.17 5.16
C VAL A 197 -11.78 3.04 6.15
N VAL A 198 -11.83 2.62 7.41
CA VAL A 198 -12.37 3.42 8.51
C VAL A 198 -11.30 3.68 9.57
N GLU A 199 -11.36 4.83 10.22
CA GLU A 199 -10.51 5.11 11.38
C GLU A 199 -10.95 4.24 12.57
N LYS A 200 -9.97 3.63 13.23
CA LYS A 200 -10.23 2.77 14.38
C LYS A 200 -10.46 3.61 15.63
N HIS A 201 -11.71 3.88 15.95
CA HIS A 201 -12.07 4.60 17.18
C HIS A 201 -12.30 3.65 18.37
N LYS A 202 -11.89 4.08 19.57
CA LYS A 202 -12.24 3.41 20.83
C LYS A 202 -13.74 3.60 21.11
N LYS A 203 -14.43 2.52 21.47
CA LYS A 203 -15.85 2.50 21.83
C LYS A 203 -15.96 2.25 23.34
N TRP A 204 -16.84 2.98 24.03
CA TRP A 204 -17.13 2.79 25.46
C TRP A 204 -18.63 2.61 25.67
N GLY A 205 -19.05 1.60 26.44
CA GLY A 205 -20.44 1.44 26.91
C GLY A 205 -21.46 0.86 25.90
N LYS A 206 -21.04 0.24 24.79
CA LYS A 206 -21.95 -0.32 23.76
C LYS A 206 -22.36 -1.79 23.99
N ASP A 207 -22.19 -2.31 25.20
CA ASP A 207 -22.64 -3.64 25.64
C ASP A 207 -23.59 -3.54 26.86
N LEU A 208 -24.48 -2.53 26.90
CA LEU A 208 -25.63 -2.49 27.82
C LEU A 208 -26.94 -2.75 27.08
#